data_AF-A0A2S7Y6V7-F1
#
_entry.id   AF-A0A2S7Y6V7-F1
#
_cell.length_a   1.000
_cell.length_b   1.000
_cell.length_c   1.000
_cell.angle_alpha   90.00
_cell.angle_beta   90.00
_cell.angle_gamma   90.00
#
_symmetry.space_group_name_H-M   'P 1'
#
loop_
_entity.id
_entity.type
_entity.pdbx_description
1 polymer ?
#
loop_
_entity_poly.entity_id
_entity_poly.type
_entity_poly.pdbx_seq_one_letter_code
_entity_poly.pdbx_strand_id
1 'polypeptide(L)'
;MSFPDGEFILRNRASGRVMDAAYMSTDPGSAVIVYDYKGDDDNSNQLWRFENGHLINKCSGYALTFNDLTPESTPTQEDANGGEGQRFEYHDGYICLADNHDLVIGAWDSDVKIVYRDDGDDARRWDF
;
A
#
# COMPACT_ATOMS: atom_id res chain seq x y z
N MET A 1 -11.35 6.70 10.84
CA MET A 1 -10.22 7.62 10.58
C MET A 1 -9.99 7.60 9.08
N SER A 2 -9.54 8.70 8.49
CA SER A 2 -9.10 8.73 7.08
C SER A 2 -7.58 8.61 6.99
N PHE A 3 -7.04 8.47 5.79
CA PHE A 3 -5.61 8.68 5.56
C PHE A 3 -5.16 10.07 6.04
N PRO A 4 -3.89 10.23 6.48
CA PRO A 4 -3.32 11.53 6.81
C PRO A 4 -3.25 12.47 5.59
N ASP A 5 -3.30 13.76 5.87
CA ASP A 5 -2.91 14.77 4.89
C ASP A 5 -1.38 14.78 4.71
N GLY A 6 -0.91 14.97 3.48
CA GLY A 6 0.51 15.03 3.16
C GLY A 6 1.17 13.67 2.97
N GLU A 7 2.48 13.62 3.15
CA GLU A 7 3.29 12.41 3.00
C GLU A 7 3.38 11.65 4.33
N PHE A 8 3.21 10.34 4.28
CA PHE A 8 3.27 9.45 5.43
C PHE A 8 3.91 8.11 5.06
N ILE A 9 4.31 7.33 6.07
CA ILE A 9 4.69 5.94 5.91
C ILE A 9 3.49 5.05 6.22
N LEU A 10 3.41 3.89 5.57
CA LEU A 10 2.44 2.85 5.92
C LEU A 10 3.19 1.73 6.60
N ARG A 11 3.04 1.61 7.92
CA ARG A 11 3.72 0.60 8.74
C ARG A 11 2.79 -0.58 9.00
N ASN A 12 3.19 -1.76 8.55
CA ASN A 12 2.47 -2.99 8.83
C ASN A 12 2.53 -3.31 10.33
N ARG A 13 1.38 -3.59 10.94
CA ARG A 13 1.27 -3.75 12.40
C ARG A 13 1.93 -5.03 12.93
N ALA A 14 1.91 -6.12 12.16
CA ALA A 14 2.54 -7.37 12.58
C ALA A 14 4.07 -7.34 12.49
N SER A 15 4.63 -6.84 11.39
CA SER A 15 6.07 -6.88 11.13
C SER A 15 6.83 -5.61 11.54
N GLY A 16 6.13 -4.48 11.65
CA GLY A 16 6.75 -3.16 11.84
C GLY A 16 7.46 -2.60 10.59
N ARG A 17 7.47 -3.36 9.47
CA ARG A 17 8.00 -2.93 8.17
C ARG A 17 7.07 -1.95 7.48
N VAL A 18 7.60 -1.21 6.50
CA VAL A 18 6.86 -0.17 5.78
C VAL A 18 6.62 -0.54 4.33
N MET A 19 5.52 -0.07 3.76
CA MET A 19 5.22 -0.21 2.33
C MET A 19 6.27 0.52 1.49
N ASP A 20 6.91 -0.20 0.58
CA ASP A 20 8.09 0.23 -0.17
C ASP A 20 7.92 -0.08 -1.66
N ALA A 21 8.09 0.94 -2.51
CA ALA A 21 8.23 0.75 -3.95
C ALA A 21 9.63 0.19 -4.25
N ALA A 22 9.69 -1.07 -4.69
CA ALA A 22 10.90 -1.87 -4.70
C ALA A 22 12.02 -1.21 -5.51
N TYR A 23 13.24 -1.29 -4.98
CA TYR A 23 14.48 -0.78 -5.60
C TYR A 23 14.45 0.73 -5.94
N MET A 24 13.56 1.52 -5.33
CA MET A 24 13.34 2.92 -5.72
C MET A 24 13.02 3.07 -7.21
N SER A 25 12.42 2.04 -7.80
CA SER A 25 12.11 2.05 -9.22
C SER A 25 11.10 3.16 -9.53
N THR A 26 11.36 3.90 -10.59
CA THR A 26 10.42 4.86 -11.19
C THR A 26 9.82 4.32 -12.49
N ASP A 27 9.92 3.01 -12.73
CA ASP A 27 9.33 2.35 -13.89
C ASP A 27 7.94 1.78 -13.53
N PRO A 28 6.93 1.95 -14.41
CA PRO A 28 5.62 1.33 -14.24
C PRO A 28 5.74 -0.20 -14.25
N GLY A 29 4.87 -0.91 -13.54
CA GLY A 29 4.94 -2.36 -13.38
C GLY A 29 5.92 -2.85 -12.31
N SER A 30 6.67 -1.95 -11.68
CA SER A 30 7.59 -2.32 -10.61
C SER A 30 6.83 -2.76 -9.35
N ALA A 31 7.33 -3.77 -8.66
CA ALA A 31 6.68 -4.34 -7.49
C ALA A 31 6.60 -3.35 -6.31
N VAL A 32 5.54 -3.47 -5.51
CA VAL A 32 5.44 -2.84 -4.19
C VAL A 32 5.48 -3.93 -3.13
N ILE A 33 6.36 -3.77 -2.15
CA ILE A 33 6.72 -4.75 -1.12
C ILE A 33 6.65 -4.13 0.27
N VAL A 34 6.95 -4.91 1.31
CA VAL A 34 7.34 -4.35 2.62
C VAL A 34 8.84 -4.43 2.81
N TYR A 35 9.41 -3.39 3.40
CA TYR A 35 10.83 -3.33 3.74
C TYR A 35 11.06 -2.63 5.07
N ASP A 36 12.25 -2.78 5.63
CA ASP A 36 12.62 -2.06 6.84
C ASP A 36 12.64 -0.55 6.56
N TYR A 37 12.17 0.27 7.51
CA TYR A 37 12.15 1.73 7.35
C TYR A 37 13.58 2.25 7.23
N LYS A 38 13.87 3.00 6.17
CA LYS A 38 15.24 3.48 5.84
C LYS A 38 15.69 4.68 6.70
N GLY A 39 14.80 5.25 7.51
CA GLY A 39 15.04 6.52 8.19
C GLY A 39 14.61 7.69 7.32
N ASP A 40 15.08 8.89 7.63
CA ASP A 40 14.65 10.11 6.92
C ASP A 40 15.51 10.44 5.69
N ASP A 41 16.62 9.72 5.52
CA ASP A 41 17.51 9.83 4.36
C ASP A 41 17.15 8.74 3.34
N ASP A 42 16.98 9.14 2.07
CA ASP A 42 16.78 8.22 0.94
C ASP A 42 15.60 7.23 1.13
N ASN A 43 14.47 7.74 1.64
CA ASN A 43 13.27 6.95 1.93
C ASN A 43 12.08 7.32 1.02
N SER A 44 12.31 8.07 -0.06
CA SER A 44 11.23 8.59 -0.90
C SER A 44 10.35 7.49 -1.49
N ASN A 45 10.88 6.28 -1.69
CA ASN A 45 10.14 5.12 -2.16
C ASN A 45 9.28 4.47 -1.07
N GLN A 46 9.38 4.90 0.19
CA GLN A 46 8.59 4.47 1.35
C GLN A 46 7.59 5.53 1.82
N LEU A 47 7.61 6.71 1.19
CA LEU A 47 6.69 7.80 1.46
C LEU A 47 5.52 7.76 0.47
N TRP A 48 4.31 7.81 1.02
CA TRP A 48 3.06 7.75 0.29
C TRP A 48 2.21 8.96 0.61
N ARG A 49 1.39 9.39 -0.33
CA ARG A 49 0.31 10.37 -0.09
C ARG A 49 -1.00 9.80 -0.61
N PHE A 50 -2.10 10.16 0.01
CA PHE A 50 -3.42 9.79 -0.47
C PHE A 50 -4.06 10.95 -1.24
N GLU A 51 -4.37 10.74 -2.52
CA GLU A 51 -4.93 11.78 -3.38
C GLU A 51 -5.96 11.19 -4.34
N ASN A 52 -7.15 11.79 -4.39
CA ASN A 52 -8.25 11.39 -5.28
C ASN A 52 -8.58 9.88 -5.23
N GLY A 53 -8.44 9.25 -4.05
CA GLY A 53 -8.69 7.83 -3.86
C GLY A 53 -7.51 6.90 -4.11
N HIS A 54 -6.33 7.43 -4.45
CA HIS A 54 -5.14 6.65 -4.79
C HIS A 54 -4.05 6.83 -3.72
N LEU A 55 -3.30 5.77 -3.43
CA LEU A 55 -2.04 5.85 -2.69
C LEU A 55 -0.90 6.07 -3.67
N ILE A 56 -0.34 7.29 -3.68
CA ILE A 56 0.70 7.72 -4.60
C ILE A 56 2.07 7.69 -3.94
N ASN A 57 3.01 6.97 -4.53
CA ASN A 57 4.40 6.93 -4.08
C ASN A 57 5.11 8.26 -4.36
N LYS A 58 5.89 8.77 -3.40
CA LYS A 58 6.64 10.03 -3.54
C LYS A 58 7.76 9.93 -4.57
N CYS A 59 8.48 8.81 -4.62
CA CYS A 59 9.66 8.65 -5.49
C CYS A 59 9.27 8.64 -6.97
N SER A 60 8.30 7.81 -7.34
CA SER A 60 7.89 7.62 -8.74
C SER A 60 6.73 8.50 -9.18
N GLY A 61 5.88 8.92 -8.25
CA GLY A 61 4.59 9.55 -8.58
C GLY A 61 3.50 8.57 -9.02
N TYR A 62 3.76 7.26 -8.97
CA TYR A 62 2.81 6.22 -9.36
C TYR A 62 1.90 5.77 -8.23
N ALA A 63 0.73 5.26 -8.60
CA ALA A 63 -0.27 4.72 -7.70
C ALA A 63 0.00 3.24 -7.38
N LEU A 64 -0.24 2.84 -6.12
CA LEU A 64 -0.35 1.44 -5.74
C LEU A 64 -1.47 0.78 -6.57
N THR A 65 -1.16 -0.34 -7.22
CA THR A 65 -2.05 -0.96 -8.20
C THR A 65 -2.11 -2.47 -8.04
N PHE A 66 -3.30 -2.98 -7.73
CA PHE A 66 -3.61 -4.41 -7.87
C PHE A 66 -4.21 -4.65 -9.26
N ASN A 67 -3.44 -5.27 -10.15
CA ASN A 67 -3.91 -5.65 -11.49
C ASN A 67 -4.80 -6.90 -11.48
N ASP A 68 -4.77 -7.66 -10.38
CA ASP A 68 -5.63 -8.81 -10.10
C ASP A 68 -6.15 -8.69 -8.67
N LEU A 69 -7.46 -8.76 -8.49
CA LEU A 69 -8.14 -8.63 -7.20
C LEU A 69 -8.43 -9.98 -6.54
N THR A 70 -7.93 -11.07 -7.13
CA THR A 70 -7.94 -12.39 -6.48
C THR A 70 -7.09 -12.33 -5.20
N PRO A 71 -7.58 -12.84 -4.06
CA PRO A 71 -6.78 -12.91 -2.84
C PRO A 71 -5.42 -13.58 -3.07
N GLU A 72 -4.40 -13.08 -2.38
CA GLU A 72 -2.97 -13.40 -2.52
C GLU A 72 -2.24 -12.73 -3.70
N SER A 73 -2.94 -11.98 -4.56
CA SER A 73 -2.30 -11.22 -5.63
C SER A 73 -1.49 -10.04 -5.09
N THR A 74 -0.33 -9.79 -5.70
CA THR A 74 0.62 -8.74 -5.31
C THR A 74 0.47 -7.48 -6.16
N PRO A 75 0.71 -6.27 -5.61
CA PRO A 75 0.57 -5.04 -6.36
C PRO A 75 1.85 -4.63 -7.11
N THR A 76 1.66 -3.80 -8.12
CA THR A 76 2.71 -2.98 -8.76
C THR A 76 2.45 -1.50 -8.48
N GLN A 77 3.33 -0.65 -9.01
CA GLN A 77 3.09 0.79 -9.15
C GLN A 77 2.85 1.16 -10.61
N GLU A 78 1.81 1.95 -10.89
CA GLU A 78 1.41 2.34 -12.25
C GLU A 78 0.91 3.79 -12.31
N ASP A 79 0.72 4.32 -13.52
CA ASP A 79 -0.06 5.55 -13.70
C ASP A 79 -1.46 5.43 -13.07
N ALA A 80 -1.89 6.48 -12.36
CA ALA A 80 -3.23 6.55 -11.81
C ALA A 80 -4.27 6.63 -12.94
N ASN A 81 -5.15 5.64 -13.02
CA ASN A 81 -6.17 5.52 -14.07
C ASN A 81 -7.60 5.37 -13.53
N GLY A 82 -7.78 5.38 -12.20
CA GLY A 82 -9.08 5.31 -11.54
C GLY A 82 -9.72 3.91 -11.50
N GLY A 83 -9.02 2.87 -11.96
CA GLY A 83 -9.48 1.49 -11.88
C GLY A 83 -9.63 1.01 -10.43
N GLU A 84 -10.55 0.07 -10.20
CA GLU A 84 -10.90 -0.44 -8.87
C GLU A 84 -9.68 -0.88 -8.04
N GLY A 85 -8.69 -1.53 -8.66
CA GLY A 85 -7.46 -1.97 -8.00
C GLY A 85 -6.49 -0.86 -7.59
N GLN A 86 -6.82 0.40 -7.83
CA GLN A 86 -6.06 1.57 -7.37
C GLN A 86 -6.86 2.47 -6.40
N ARG A 87 -8.11 2.10 -6.07
CA ARG A 87 -9.02 2.91 -5.27
C ARG A 87 -9.14 2.35 -3.88
N PHE A 88 -8.66 3.09 -2.89
CA PHE A 88 -8.58 2.61 -1.52
C PHE A 88 -9.30 3.52 -0.53
N GLU A 89 -9.74 2.91 0.57
CA GLU A 89 -10.19 3.59 1.78
C GLU A 89 -9.42 3.07 3.00
N TYR A 90 -9.42 3.85 4.08
CA TYR A 90 -8.80 3.46 5.34
C TYR A 90 -9.85 3.40 6.46
N HIS A 91 -9.93 2.26 7.15
CA HIS A 91 -10.86 2.04 8.25
C HIS A 91 -10.22 1.19 9.35
N ASP A 92 -9.96 1.79 10.51
CA ASP A 92 -9.54 1.06 11.73
C ASP A 92 -8.31 0.14 11.52
N GLY A 93 -7.26 0.65 10.87
CA GLY A 93 -6.07 -0.13 10.54
C GLY A 93 -6.13 -0.82 9.19
N TYR A 94 -7.31 -0.99 8.58
CA TYR A 94 -7.41 -1.60 7.25
C TYR A 94 -7.26 -0.58 6.15
N ILE A 95 -6.46 -0.90 5.15
CA ILE A 95 -6.56 -0.30 3.83
C ILE A 95 -7.40 -1.27 2.98
N CYS A 96 -8.58 -0.86 2.53
CA CYS A 96 -9.48 -1.71 1.74
C CYS A 96 -9.73 -1.13 0.35
N LEU A 97 -10.17 -1.97 -0.60
CA LEU A 97 -10.70 -1.44 -1.87
C LEU A 97 -11.94 -0.59 -1.59
N ALA A 98 -12.08 0.52 -2.31
CA ALA A 98 -13.24 1.42 -2.17
C ALA A 98 -14.55 0.76 -2.60
N ASP A 99 -14.51 -0.13 -3.60
CA ASP A 99 -15.70 -0.81 -4.12
C ASP A 99 -15.96 -2.17 -3.44
N ASN A 100 -15.03 -2.66 -2.60
CA ASN A 100 -15.18 -3.91 -1.86
C ASN A 100 -14.38 -3.90 -0.54
N HIS A 101 -15.07 -3.59 0.56
CA HIS A 101 -14.45 -3.45 1.88
C HIS A 101 -14.02 -4.78 2.53
N ASP A 102 -14.40 -5.93 1.95
CA ASP A 102 -13.95 -7.25 2.40
C ASP A 102 -12.54 -7.58 1.89
N LEU A 103 -12.08 -6.91 0.84
CA LEU A 103 -10.72 -7.03 0.32
C LEU A 103 -9.83 -5.92 0.89
N VAL A 104 -8.82 -6.35 1.64
CA VAL A 104 -7.87 -5.47 2.34
C VAL A 104 -6.44 -5.75 1.92
N ILE A 105 -5.58 -4.76 2.14
CA ILE A 105 -4.15 -4.90 1.93
C ILE A 105 -3.51 -5.49 3.19
N GLY A 106 -2.79 -6.60 3.03
CA GLY A 106 -1.95 -7.18 4.06
C GLY A 106 -0.51 -7.35 3.60
N ALA A 107 0.36 -7.76 4.52
CA ALA A 107 1.73 -8.10 4.18
C ALA A 107 2.27 -9.26 5.02
N TRP A 108 2.96 -10.19 4.35
CA TRP A 108 3.64 -11.34 4.95
C TRP A 108 5.00 -11.52 4.32
N ASP A 109 5.99 -11.89 5.13
CA ASP A 109 7.39 -11.97 4.73
C ASP A 109 7.89 -10.64 4.12
N SER A 110 7.87 -10.54 2.80
CA SER A 110 8.21 -9.34 2.04
C SER A 110 7.09 -8.87 1.11
N ASP A 111 6.03 -9.65 0.93
CA ASP A 111 5.00 -9.39 -0.06
C ASP A 111 3.90 -8.50 0.52
N VAL A 112 3.52 -7.47 -0.23
CA VAL A 112 2.22 -6.80 -0.05
C VAL A 112 1.21 -7.56 -0.90
N LYS A 113 0.03 -7.82 -0.35
CA LYS A 113 -1.01 -8.61 -1.02
C LYS A 113 -2.41 -8.06 -0.76
N ILE A 114 -3.32 -8.32 -1.69
CA ILE A 114 -4.75 -8.18 -1.46
C ILE A 114 -5.29 -9.48 -0.88
N VAL A 115 -6.10 -9.41 0.18
CA VAL A 115 -6.60 -10.58 0.91
C VAL A 115 -7.98 -10.29 1.47
N TYR A 116 -8.68 -11.33 1.93
CA TYR A 116 -9.88 -11.11 2.75
C TYR A 116 -9.52 -10.49 4.10
N ARG A 117 -10.40 -9.61 4.59
CA ARG A 117 -10.34 -9.07 5.94
C ARG A 117 -10.39 -10.20 6.99
N ASP A 118 -9.55 -10.07 8.01
CA ASP A 118 -9.56 -10.90 9.20
C ASP A 118 -9.24 -10.00 10.42
N ASP A 119 -10.18 -9.92 11.35
CA ASP A 119 -10.06 -9.06 12.53
C ASP A 119 -9.07 -9.55 13.59
N GLY A 120 -8.60 -10.80 13.46
CA GLY A 120 -7.60 -11.39 14.35
C GLY A 120 -6.15 -11.28 13.87
N ASP A 121 -5.89 -10.75 12.66
CA ASP A 121 -4.56 -10.77 12.06
C ASP A 121 -4.00 -9.36 11.79
N ASP A 122 -3.04 -8.96 12.61
CA ASP A 122 -2.36 -7.68 12.49
C ASP A 122 -1.49 -7.57 11.21
N ALA A 123 -1.23 -8.67 10.50
CA ALA A 123 -0.55 -8.61 9.20
C ALA A 123 -1.42 -7.94 8.13
N ARG A 124 -2.74 -7.81 8.37
CA ARG A 124 -3.71 -7.09 7.53
C ARG A 124 -3.90 -5.63 7.92
N ARG A 125 -3.13 -5.13 8.89
CA ARG A 125 -3.32 -3.80 9.47
C ARG A 125 -2.11 -2.91 9.28
N TRP A 126 -2.39 -1.63 9.10
CA TRP A 126 -1.43 -0.59 8.79
C TRP A 126 -1.67 0.64 9.68
N ASP A 127 -0.56 1.17 10.19
CA ASP A 127 -0.49 2.35 11.03
C ASP A 127 0.40 3.41 10.36
N PHE A 128 0.18 4.68 10.69
CA PHE A 128 0.92 5.85 10.19
C PHE A 128 1.19 6.85 11.32
#